data_AF-R5IUX7-F1
#
_entry.id   AF-R5IUX7-F1
#
_cell.length_a   1.000
_cell.length_b   1.000
_cell.length_c   1.000
_cell.angle_alpha   90.00
_cell.angle_beta   90.00
_cell.angle_gamma   90.00
#
_symmetry.space_group_name_H-M   'P 1'
#
loop_
_entity.id
_entity.type
_entity.pdbx_description
1 polymer ?
#
loop_
_entity_poly.entity_id
_entity_poly.type
_entity_poly.pdbx_seq_one_letter_code
_entity_poly.pdbx_strand_id
1 'polypeptide(L)'
;MKKTGFTLVELLAVIAILAIIVTITVPIVTNIFQTSSEKAFEDNAMSLSKAADNYYTSLTLESDTKLPLLVTFNNGKETNRYMNNASNTCETSSERILEYSGQNPDSGNIFIDRNGDIYLALYDRQARKCAIKNPGDKTVTFTDKSESECKLTNNPC
;
A
#
# COMPACT_ATOMS: atom_id res chain seq x y z
N MET A 1 -14.75 -4.21 61.40
CA MET A 1 -14.47 -3.42 60.17
C MET A 1 -15.75 -3.38 59.34
N LYS A 2 -16.38 -2.22 59.14
CA LYS A 2 -17.58 -2.09 58.27
C LYS A 2 -17.13 -2.21 56.82
N LYS A 3 -17.61 -3.21 56.09
CA LYS A 3 -17.44 -3.28 54.63
C LYS A 3 -18.48 -2.36 53.99
N THR A 4 -18.05 -1.26 53.40
CA THR A 4 -18.88 -0.44 52.52
C THR A 4 -18.91 -1.10 51.16
N GLY A 5 -20.06 -1.67 50.79
CA GLY A 5 -20.29 -2.25 49.47
C GLY A 5 -20.86 -1.22 48.51
N PHE A 6 -20.52 -1.33 47.23
CA PHE A 6 -21.18 -0.61 46.15
C PHE A 6 -22.64 -1.04 46.04
N THR A 7 -23.53 -0.09 45.79
CA THR A 7 -24.94 -0.40 45.52
C THR A 7 -25.12 -0.81 44.06
N LEU A 8 -26.07 -1.71 43.78
CA LEU A 8 -26.37 -2.14 42.41
C LEU A 8 -26.82 -0.96 41.52
N VAL A 9 -27.54 0.01 42.11
CA VAL A 9 -28.05 1.19 41.39
C VAL A 9 -26.90 2.09 40.93
N GLU A 10 -25.88 2.26 41.77
CA GLU A 10 -24.70 3.06 41.44
C GLU A 10 -23.90 2.42 40.29
N LEU A 11 -23.75 1.09 40.32
CA LEU A 11 -23.12 0.36 39.22
C LEU A 11 -23.92 0.49 37.91
N LEU A 12 -25.26 0.40 38.00
CA LEU A 12 -26.16 0.51 36.86
C LEU A 12 -26.09 1.90 36.20
N ALA A 13 -26.06 2.97 37.01
CA ALA A 13 -25.95 4.33 36.50
C ALA A 13 -24.64 4.54 35.72
N VAL A 14 -23.53 4.00 36.22
CA VAL A 14 -22.22 4.11 35.55
C VAL A 14 -22.21 3.38 34.21
N ILE A 15 -22.70 2.14 34.14
CA ILE A 15 -22.74 1.39 32.86
C ILE A 15 -23.68 2.04 31.85
N ALA A 16 -24.78 2.66 32.30
CA ALA A 16 -25.71 3.37 31.42
C ALA A 16 -25.04 4.59 30.77
N ILE A 17 -24.30 5.38 31.55
CA ILE A 17 -23.54 6.53 31.04
C ILE A 17 -22.44 6.07 30.07
N LEU A 18 -21.70 5.00 30.41
CA LEU A 18 -20.67 4.45 29.53
C LEU A 18 -21.25 3.95 28.21
N ALA A 19 -22.43 3.31 28.22
CA ALA A 19 -23.10 2.85 27.01
C ALA A 19 -23.45 4.02 26.07
N ILE A 20 -23.95 5.14 26.62
CA ILE A 20 -24.27 6.34 25.83
C ILE A 20 -23.00 6.91 25.20
N ILE A 21 -21.90 7.01 25.96
CA ILE A 21 -20.62 7.52 25.45
C ILE A 21 -20.09 6.63 24.33
N VAL A 22 -20.03 5.31 24.54
CA VAL A 22 -19.53 4.34 23.54
C VAL A 22 -20.32 4.40 22.24
N THR A 23 -21.64 4.55 22.33
CA THR A 23 -22.52 4.61 21.15
C THR A 23 -22.15 5.75 20.20
N ILE A 24 -21.74 6.91 20.74
CA ILE A 24 -21.36 8.08 19.94
C ILE A 24 -19.88 8.01 19.51
N THR A 25 -18.99 7.53 20.37
CA THR A 25 -17.55 7.56 20.12
C THR A 25 -17.10 6.54 19.08
N VAL A 26 -17.68 5.34 19.06
CA VAL A 26 -17.29 4.27 18.12
C VAL A 26 -17.35 4.70 16.65
N PRO A 27 -18.45 5.22 16.10
CA PRO A 27 -18.52 5.58 14.67
C PRO A 27 -17.58 6.73 14.28
N ILE A 28 -17.33 7.68 15.19
CA ILE A 28 -16.42 8.81 14.94
C ILE A 28 -14.99 8.30 14.79
N VAL A 29 -14.58 7.45 15.72
CA VAL A 29 -13.24 6.88 15.76
C VAL A 29 -12.99 6.01 14.52
N THR A 30 -13.96 5.19 14.10
CA THR A 30 -13.80 4.37 12.89
C THR A 30 -13.64 5.19 11.62
N ASN A 31 -14.37 6.31 11.48
CA ASN A 31 -14.24 7.19 10.31
C ASN A 31 -12.87 7.88 10.25
N ILE A 32 -12.35 8.32 11.40
CA ILE A 32 -11.00 8.92 11.48
C ILE A 32 -9.94 7.87 11.11
N PHE A 33 -10.06 6.65 11.62
CA PHE A 33 -9.15 5.57 11.26
C PHE A 33 -9.15 5.28 9.76
N GLN A 34 -10.33 5.22 9.14
CA GLN A 34 -10.43 4.98 7.70
C GLN A 34 -9.78 6.10 6.89
N THR A 35 -10.12 7.37 7.17
CA THR A 35 -9.53 8.52 6.45
C THR A 35 -8.01 8.64 6.68
N SER A 36 -7.51 8.28 7.86
CA SER A 36 -6.08 8.24 8.13
C SER A 36 -5.38 7.13 7.34
N SER A 37 -6.02 5.96 7.24
CA SER A 37 -5.50 4.82 6.47
C SER A 37 -5.47 5.16 4.97
N GLU A 38 -6.54 5.78 4.45
CA GLU A 38 -6.60 6.26 3.07
C GLU A 38 -5.46 7.23 2.76
N LYS A 39 -5.26 8.28 3.58
CA LYS A 39 -4.15 9.24 3.36
C LYS A 39 -2.76 8.59 3.43
N ALA A 40 -2.54 7.71 4.40
CA ALA A 40 -1.27 7.00 4.53
C ALA A 40 -1.00 6.12 3.29
N PHE A 41 -2.04 5.50 2.74
CA PHE A 41 -1.96 4.74 1.51
C PHE A 41 -1.67 5.63 0.29
N GLU A 42 -2.32 6.79 0.18
CA GLU A 42 -2.07 7.76 -0.89
C GLU A 42 -0.60 8.23 -0.92
N ASP A 43 -0.07 8.60 0.25
CA ASP A 43 1.31 9.03 0.41
C ASP A 43 2.29 7.90 0.07
N ASN A 44 1.99 6.67 0.50
CA ASN A 44 2.80 5.49 0.22
C ASN A 44 2.82 5.15 -1.28
N ALA A 45 1.67 5.18 -1.96
CA ALA A 45 1.59 4.94 -3.40
C ALA A 45 2.36 5.99 -4.21
N MET A 46 2.29 7.27 -3.80
CA MET A 46 3.08 8.34 -4.41
C MET A 46 4.58 8.17 -4.15
N SER A 47 4.97 7.79 -2.93
CA SER A 47 6.35 7.48 -2.54
C SER A 47 6.92 6.33 -3.39
N LEU A 48 6.14 5.27 -3.59
CA LEU A 48 6.46 4.14 -4.47
C LEU A 48 6.65 4.55 -5.93
N SER A 49 5.74 5.37 -6.48
CA SER A 49 5.91 5.90 -7.84
C SER A 49 7.22 6.65 -7.97
N LYS A 50 7.54 7.54 -7.02
CA LYS A 50 8.79 8.31 -7.02
C LYS A 50 10.03 7.43 -6.87
N ALA A 51 9.96 6.36 -6.07
CA ALA A 51 11.06 5.41 -5.94
C ALA A 51 11.32 4.66 -7.25
N ALA A 52 10.26 4.31 -7.98
CA ALA A 52 10.40 3.74 -9.32
C ALA A 52 11.04 4.75 -10.31
N ASP A 53 10.64 6.03 -10.27
CA ASP A 53 11.26 7.10 -11.08
C ASP A 53 12.76 7.26 -10.77
N ASN A 54 13.09 7.28 -9.47
CA ASN A 54 14.47 7.37 -9.00
C ASN A 54 15.30 6.15 -9.39
N TYR A 55 14.71 4.95 -9.29
CA TYR A 55 15.36 3.70 -9.69
C TYR A 55 15.76 3.73 -11.16
N TYR A 56 14.83 4.07 -12.06
CA TYR A 56 15.15 4.20 -13.49
C TYR A 56 16.25 5.23 -13.75
N THR A 57 16.19 6.38 -13.07
CA THR A 57 17.19 7.44 -13.18
C THR A 57 18.58 6.96 -12.72
N SER A 58 18.65 6.19 -11.64
CA SER A 58 19.93 5.63 -11.14
C SER A 58 20.56 4.61 -12.09
N LEU A 59 19.74 3.80 -12.77
CA LEU A 59 20.21 2.79 -13.71
C LEU A 59 20.82 3.38 -14.98
N THR A 60 20.47 4.60 -15.35
CA THR A 60 21.04 5.28 -16.54
C THR A 60 22.55 5.51 -16.40
N LEU A 61 23.11 5.30 -15.19
CA LEU A 61 24.52 5.47 -14.86
C LEU A 61 25.29 4.14 -14.77
N GLU A 62 24.62 2.98 -14.85
CA GLU A 62 25.22 1.66 -14.63
C GLU A 62 25.12 0.74 -15.86
N SER A 63 26.13 -0.12 -16.06
CA SER A 63 26.21 -1.04 -17.21
C SER A 63 25.28 -2.26 -17.09
N ASP A 64 24.81 -2.60 -15.88
CA ASP A 64 23.99 -3.77 -15.61
C ASP A 64 22.52 -3.36 -15.40
N THR A 65 21.82 -3.15 -16.52
CA THR A 65 20.44 -2.66 -16.50
C THR A 65 19.47 -3.81 -16.27
N LYS A 66 18.77 -3.77 -15.13
CA LYS A 66 17.73 -4.73 -14.72
C LYS A 66 16.34 -4.31 -15.21
N LEU A 67 16.22 -4.06 -16.51
CA LEU A 67 14.98 -3.56 -17.14
C LEU A 67 14.54 -4.48 -18.29
N PRO A 68 13.23 -4.71 -18.47
CA PRO A 68 12.11 -4.19 -17.67
C PRO A 68 12.04 -4.84 -16.28
N LEU A 69 11.46 -4.14 -15.30
CA LEU A 69 11.27 -4.59 -13.92
C LEU A 69 9.78 -4.68 -13.59
N LEU A 70 9.37 -5.77 -12.95
CA LEU A 70 8.07 -5.93 -12.30
C LEU A 70 8.27 -6.20 -10.81
N VAL A 71 7.80 -5.27 -10.00
CA VAL A 71 7.69 -5.41 -8.54
C VAL A 71 6.28 -5.88 -8.23
N THR A 72 6.14 -7.03 -7.60
CA THR A 72 4.84 -7.60 -7.22
C THR A 72 4.73 -7.65 -5.72
N PHE A 73 3.59 -7.17 -5.21
CA PHE A 73 3.23 -7.27 -3.81
C PHE A 73 2.10 -8.29 -3.63
N ASN A 74 2.28 -9.20 -2.69
CA ASN A 74 1.27 -10.18 -2.31
C ASN A 74 1.28 -10.38 -0.80
N ASN A 75 0.17 -10.02 -0.15
CA ASN A 75 0.05 -9.96 1.30
C ASN A 75 1.22 -9.20 1.96
N GLY A 76 1.59 -8.03 1.40
CA GLY A 76 2.69 -7.20 1.88
C GLY A 76 4.09 -7.74 1.58
N LYS A 77 4.23 -8.89 0.93
CA LYS A 77 5.53 -9.44 0.53
C LYS A 77 5.89 -9.00 -0.89
N GLU A 78 7.10 -8.49 -1.05
CA GLU A 78 7.66 -8.05 -2.32
C GLU A 78 8.31 -9.23 -3.06
N THR A 79 8.12 -9.28 -4.37
CA THR A 79 8.84 -10.17 -5.27
C THR A 79 9.10 -9.44 -6.56
N ASN A 80 10.36 -9.45 -6.99
CA ASN A 80 10.84 -8.69 -8.12
C ASN A 80 11.23 -9.60 -9.27
N ARG A 81 10.81 -9.27 -10.47
CA ARG A 81 11.16 -9.98 -11.70
C ARG A 81 11.70 -9.01 -12.72
N TYR A 82 12.88 -9.29 -13.27
CA TYR A 82 13.53 -8.39 -14.22
C TYR A 82 14.35 -9.14 -15.27
N MET A 83 14.62 -8.48 -16.38
CA MET A 83 15.60 -8.97 -17.36
C MET A 83 16.98 -8.46 -16.99
N ASN A 84 17.95 -9.36 -16.86
CA ASN A 84 19.36 -9.00 -16.76
C ASN A 84 19.92 -8.86 -18.18
N ASN A 85 20.34 -7.65 -18.57
CA ASN A 85 20.84 -7.41 -19.93
C ASN A 85 22.23 -8.00 -20.20
N ALA A 86 23.04 -8.27 -19.16
CA ALA A 86 24.34 -8.91 -19.32
C ALA A 86 24.21 -10.41 -19.63
N SER A 87 23.28 -11.11 -18.98
CA SER A 87 23.01 -12.54 -19.21
C SER A 87 21.88 -12.80 -20.19
N ASN A 88 21.08 -11.79 -20.53
CA ASN A 88 19.84 -11.87 -21.30
C ASN A 88 18.86 -12.93 -20.74
N THR A 89 18.81 -13.06 -19.41
CA THR A 89 17.92 -13.99 -18.70
C THR A 89 16.94 -13.28 -17.80
N CYS A 90 15.76 -13.88 -17.62
CA CYS A 90 14.77 -13.43 -16.66
C CYS A 90 15.14 -13.91 -15.25
N GLU A 91 15.39 -12.99 -14.35
CA GLU A 91 15.75 -13.27 -12.96
C GLU A 91 14.59 -12.90 -12.02
N THR A 92 14.56 -13.55 -10.86
CA THR A 92 13.62 -13.25 -9.79
C THR A 92 14.38 -13.04 -8.49
N SER A 93 14.05 -11.98 -7.77
CA SER A 93 14.64 -11.63 -6.48
C SER A 93 13.54 -11.33 -5.47
N SER A 94 13.78 -11.70 -4.22
CA SER A 94 12.96 -11.30 -3.07
C SER A 94 13.57 -10.13 -2.30
N GLU A 95 14.72 -9.61 -2.77
CA GLU A 95 15.33 -8.42 -2.21
C GLU A 95 14.54 -7.20 -2.63
N ARG A 96 14.42 -6.22 -1.74
CA ARG A 96 13.76 -4.96 -2.01
C ARG A 96 14.59 -4.13 -2.99
N ILE A 97 14.02 -3.81 -4.14
CA ILE A 97 14.72 -3.06 -5.20
C ILE A 97 14.35 -1.57 -5.17
N LEU A 98 13.10 -1.26 -4.83
CA LEU A 98 12.62 0.11 -4.76
C LEU A 98 12.79 0.67 -3.35
N GLU A 99 13.55 1.75 -3.23
CA GLU A 99 13.73 2.47 -1.97
C GLU A 99 12.68 3.57 -1.82
N TYR A 100 11.62 3.27 -1.07
CA TYR A 100 10.53 4.20 -0.76
C TYR A 100 10.26 4.28 0.74
N SER A 101 9.67 5.40 1.15
CA SER A 101 9.13 5.58 2.50
C SER A 101 7.74 4.98 2.60
N GLY A 102 7.44 4.26 3.68
CA GLY A 102 6.14 3.64 3.93
C GLY A 102 6.23 2.13 4.16
N GLN A 103 5.09 1.45 4.12
CA GLN A 103 5.01 -0.01 4.20
C GLN A 103 4.66 -0.62 2.84
N ASN A 104 4.95 -1.89 2.66
CA ASN A 104 4.53 -2.60 1.45
C ASN A 104 3.00 -2.58 1.35
N PRO A 105 2.42 -2.24 0.18
CA PRO A 105 1.00 -2.38 -0.04
C PRO A 105 0.61 -3.85 0.11
N ASP A 106 -0.64 -4.10 0.49
CA ASP A 106 -1.13 -5.47 0.70
C ASP A 106 -1.00 -6.29 -0.59
N SER A 107 -1.37 -5.70 -1.73
CA SER A 107 -1.39 -6.39 -3.01
C SER A 107 -1.12 -5.42 -4.16
N GLY A 108 -0.73 -5.96 -5.31
CA GLY A 108 -0.60 -5.19 -6.55
C GLY A 108 0.77 -5.33 -7.17
N ASN A 109 1.08 -4.47 -8.13
CA ASN A 109 2.35 -4.49 -8.83
C ASN A 109 2.71 -3.13 -9.42
N ILE A 110 4.01 -2.95 -9.64
CA ILE A 110 4.63 -1.82 -10.31
C ILE A 110 5.46 -2.37 -11.45
N PHE A 111 5.27 -1.81 -12.63
CA PHE A 111 6.01 -2.18 -13.83
C PHE A 111 6.79 -0.97 -14.33
N ILE A 112 8.09 -1.16 -14.55
CA ILE A 112 8.98 -0.18 -15.16
C ILE A 112 9.46 -0.79 -16.48
N ASP A 113 9.12 -0.16 -17.60
CA ASP A 113 9.56 -0.66 -18.89
C ASP A 113 10.99 -0.21 -19.24
N ARG A 114 11.46 -0.61 -20.43
CA ARG A 114 12.82 -0.27 -20.90
C ARG A 114 12.96 1.22 -21.28
N ASN A 115 11.85 1.88 -21.59
CA ASN A 115 11.82 3.29 -21.95
C ASN A 115 11.77 4.20 -20.71
N GLY A 116 11.53 3.62 -19.53
CA GLY A 116 11.40 4.34 -18.27
C GLY A 116 9.97 4.74 -17.94
N ASP A 117 8.98 4.28 -18.71
CA ASP A 117 7.59 4.51 -18.35
C ASP A 117 7.22 3.60 -17.17
N ILE A 118 6.49 4.19 -16.21
CA ILE A 118 6.14 3.56 -14.94
C ILE A 118 4.63 3.42 -14.85
N TYR A 119 4.23 2.19 -14.61
CA TYR A 119 2.84 1.79 -14.44
C TYR A 119 2.72 1.18 -13.05
N LEU A 120 1.62 1.46 -12.35
CA LEU A 120 1.36 0.83 -11.06
C LEU A 120 -0.12 0.56 -10.86
N ALA A 121 -0.41 -0.54 -10.17
CA ALA A 121 -1.70 -0.84 -9.59
C ALA A 121 -1.45 -1.42 -8.20
N LEU A 122 -1.72 -0.64 -7.15
CA LEU A 122 -1.47 -1.02 -5.76
C LEU A 122 -2.78 -1.00 -4.99
N TYR A 123 -2.96 -1.97 -4.08
CA TYR A 123 -4.15 -2.10 -3.28
C TYR A 123 -3.82 -2.18 -1.79
N ASP A 124 -4.64 -1.53 -0.98
CA ASP A 124 -4.57 -1.58 0.49
C ASP A 124 -5.94 -1.98 1.06
N ARG A 125 -5.95 -3.01 1.91
CA ARG A 125 -7.17 -3.58 2.49
C ARG A 125 -7.74 -2.73 3.60
N GLN A 126 -6.91 -1.95 4.30
CA GLN A 126 -7.36 -1.05 5.36
C GLN A 126 -8.07 0.17 4.77
N ALA A 127 -7.45 0.77 3.75
CA ALA A 127 -8.01 1.89 3.00
C ALA A 127 -9.15 1.45 2.06
N ARG A 128 -9.16 0.17 1.62
CA ARG A 128 -10.08 -0.36 0.58
C ARG A 128 -10.03 0.45 -0.71
N LYS A 129 -8.82 0.91 -1.07
CA LYS A 129 -8.56 1.75 -2.23
C LYS A 129 -7.53 1.09 -3.14
N CYS A 130 -7.67 1.38 -4.42
CA CYS A 130 -6.74 0.98 -5.46
C CYS A 130 -6.06 2.22 -6.07
N ALA A 131 -4.75 2.30 -5.97
CA ALA A 131 -3.92 3.33 -6.58
C ALA A 131 -3.45 2.86 -7.97
N ILE A 132 -3.69 3.65 -9.02
CA ILE A 132 -3.45 3.30 -10.41
C ILE A 132 -2.70 4.42 -11.13
N LYS A 133 -1.67 4.05 -11.90
CA LYS A 133 -1.03 4.91 -12.92
C LYS A 133 -0.98 4.13 -14.23
N ASN A 134 -1.78 4.56 -15.21
CA ASN A 134 -1.86 3.92 -16.52
C ASN A 134 -0.82 4.51 -17.48
N PRO A 135 -0.62 3.90 -18.67
CA PRO A 135 0.21 4.49 -19.70
C PRO A 135 -0.18 5.92 -20.07
N GLY A 136 0.78 6.83 -20.01
CA GLY A 136 0.59 8.25 -20.28
C GLY A 136 0.11 9.09 -19.09
N ASP A 137 -0.26 8.47 -17.97
CA ASP A 137 -0.65 9.20 -16.77
C ASP A 137 0.60 9.76 -16.06
N LYS A 138 0.57 11.06 -15.76
CA LYS A 138 1.66 11.72 -15.02
C LYS A 138 1.61 11.45 -13.53
N THR A 139 0.43 11.18 -12.99
CA THR A 139 0.17 11.09 -11.55
C THR A 139 -0.63 9.83 -11.22
N VAL A 140 -0.47 9.35 -9.99
CA VAL A 140 -1.28 8.26 -9.45
C VAL A 140 -2.71 8.73 -9.21
N THR A 141 -3.68 7.88 -9.55
CA THR A 141 -5.11 8.08 -9.32
C THR A 141 -5.62 7.04 -8.34
N PHE A 142 -6.65 7.37 -7.56
CA PHE A 142 -7.22 6.48 -6.53
C PHE A 142 -8.65 6.10 -6.89
N THR A 143 -8.96 4.81 -6.81
CA THR A 143 -10.25 4.24 -7.24
C THR A 143 -10.76 3.23 -6.21
N ASP A 144 -12.07 2.95 -6.24
CA ASP A 144 -12.73 1.97 -5.37
C ASP A 144 -12.73 0.54 -5.95
N LYS A 145 -11.79 0.23 -6.86
CA LYS A 145 -11.67 -1.11 -7.45
C LYS A 145 -11.36 -2.14 -6.37
N SER A 146 -11.90 -3.35 -6.55
CA SER A 146 -11.61 -4.48 -5.66
C SER A 146 -10.16 -4.94 -5.75
N GLU A 147 -9.66 -5.64 -4.73
CA GLU A 147 -8.30 -6.22 -4.71
C GLU A 147 -8.01 -7.11 -5.94
N SER A 148 -9.02 -7.83 -6.42
CA SER A 148 -8.91 -8.67 -7.63
C SER A 148 -8.73 -7.87 -8.91
N GLU A 149 -9.32 -6.68 -8.99
CA GLU A 149 -9.28 -5.80 -10.16
C GLU A 149 -8.10 -4.81 -10.12
N CYS A 150 -7.49 -4.63 -8.95
CA CYS A 150 -6.39 -3.71 -8.72
C CYS A 150 -5.02 -4.35 -9.03
N LYS A 151 -4.81 -4.75 -10.28
CA LYS A 151 -3.58 -5.40 -10.73
C LYS A 151 -3.24 -4.99 -12.16
N LEU A 152 -1.95 -4.84 -12.44
CA LEU A 152 -1.45 -4.74 -13.81
C LEU A 152 -1.29 -6.13 -14.41
N THR A 153 -1.62 -6.24 -15.69
CA THR A 153 -1.35 -7.42 -16.52
C THR A 153 -0.10 -7.20 -17.34
N ASN A 154 1.05 -7.12 -16.68
CA ASN A 154 2.34 -6.91 -17.32
C ASN A 154 3.28 -8.05 -16.93
N ASN A 155 4.08 -8.50 -17.89
CA ASN A 155 5.10 -9.52 -17.68
C ASN A 155 6.43 -8.98 -18.23
N PRO A 156 7.41 -8.62 -17.37
CA PRO A 156 8.71 -8.08 -17.81
C PRO A 156 9.50 -9.14 -18.62
N CYS A 157 9.22 -10.39 -18.26
CA CYS A 157 9.49 -11.70 -18.82
C CYS A 157 8.70 -12.66 -17.93
#